data_AF-A0A928Z9R7-F1
#
_entry.id   AF-A0A928Z9R7-F1
#
_cell.length_a   1.000
_cell.length_b   1.000
_cell.length_c   1.000
_cell.angle_alpha   90.00
_cell.angle_beta   90.00
_cell.angle_gamma   90.00
#
_symmetry.space_group_name_H-M   'P 1'
#
loop_
_entity.id
_entity.type
_entity.pdbx_description
1 polymer ?
#
loop_
_entity_poly.entity_id
_entity_poly.type
_entity_poly.pdbx_seq_one_letter_code
_entity_poly.pdbx_strand_id
1 'polypeptide(L)'
;EQYTQEAIARLGDYFHLTPETIVHVEAATPRTFEHFTGRDRGVVGGIGQRVPTFGPFGFANRTPMDNLWLVGDSTHPGEGTAGVSYSALTVVRQIEAQQ
;
A
#
# COMPACT_ATOMS: atom_id res chain seq x y z
N GLU A 1 -14.65 -16.02 -7.86
CA GLU A 1 -14.74 -17.49 -7.68
C GLU A 1 -13.69 -18.25 -8.49
N GLN A 2 -13.53 -17.99 -9.79
CA GLN A 2 -12.48 -18.63 -10.60
C GLN A 2 -11.06 -18.48 -9.99
N TYR A 3 -10.66 -17.25 -9.60
CA TYR A 3 -9.33 -17.00 -9.05
C TYR A 3 -9.03 -17.82 -7.78
N THR A 4 -9.99 -17.90 -6.85
CA THR A 4 -9.84 -18.66 -5.61
C THR A 4 -9.73 -20.16 -5.86
N GLN A 5 -10.51 -20.70 -6.81
CA GLN A 5 -10.43 -22.10 -7.21
C GLN A 5 -9.06 -22.42 -7.82
N GLU A 6 -8.57 -21.57 -8.72
CA GLU A 6 -7.27 -21.73 -9.36
C GLU A 6 -6.11 -21.61 -8.35
N ALA A 7 -6.19 -20.65 -7.42
CA ALA A 7 -5.19 -20.50 -6.35
C ALA A 7 -5.16 -21.73 -5.43
N ILE A 8 -6.32 -22.25 -5.02
CA ILE A 8 -6.41 -23.46 -4.19
C ILE A 8 -5.83 -24.67 -4.94
N ALA A 9 -6.17 -24.84 -6.22
CA ALA A 9 -5.65 -25.95 -7.02
C ALA A 9 -4.11 -25.93 -7.10
N ARG A 10 -3.51 -24.76 -7.39
CA ARG A 10 -2.05 -24.60 -7.44
C ARG A 10 -1.37 -24.77 -6.09
N LEU A 11 -1.97 -24.26 -5.01
CA LEU A 11 -1.43 -24.46 -3.66
C LEU A 11 -1.56 -25.93 -3.21
N GLY A 12 -2.54 -26.65 -3.74
CA GLY A 12 -2.75 -28.09 -3.52
C GLY A 12 -1.57 -28.96 -3.97
N ASP A 13 -0.76 -28.49 -4.91
CA ASP A 13 0.48 -29.18 -5.33
C ASP A 13 1.55 -29.19 -4.20
N TYR A 14 1.44 -28.28 -3.23
CA TYR A 14 2.39 -28.13 -2.13
C TYR A 14 1.80 -28.46 -0.75
N PHE A 15 0.49 -28.33 -0.59
CA PHE A 15 -0.20 -28.45 0.69
C PHE A 15 -1.42 -29.37 0.57
N HIS A 16 -1.78 -30.06 1.66
CA HIS A 16 -2.97 -30.91 1.71
C HIS A 16 -4.25 -30.06 1.85
N LEU A 17 -4.70 -29.49 0.74
CA LEU A 17 -5.87 -28.62 0.65
C LEU A 17 -7.06 -29.39 0.06
N THR A 18 -7.90 -29.94 0.93
CA THR A 18 -9.15 -30.63 0.56
C THR A 18 -10.34 -29.87 1.13
N PRO A 19 -11.58 -30.12 0.65
CA PRO A 19 -12.77 -29.51 1.24
C PRO A 19 -12.90 -29.74 2.76
N GLU A 20 -12.36 -30.85 3.27
CA GLU A 20 -12.38 -31.19 4.69
C GLU A 20 -11.32 -30.45 5.51
N THR A 21 -10.21 -30.01 4.89
CA THR A 21 -9.13 -29.28 5.58
C THR A 21 -9.20 -27.76 5.41
N ILE A 22 -9.94 -27.28 4.41
CA ILE A 22 -10.18 -25.85 4.20
C ILE A 22 -11.38 -25.41 5.05
N VAL A 23 -11.09 -24.74 6.18
CA VAL A 23 -12.12 -24.26 7.11
C VAL A 23 -12.77 -22.95 6.65
N HIS A 24 -12.04 -22.11 5.92
CA HIS A 24 -12.51 -20.79 5.50
C HIS A 24 -11.79 -20.31 4.23
N VAL A 25 -12.53 -19.62 3.36
CA VAL A 25 -12.01 -18.96 2.16
C VAL A 25 -12.59 -17.57 2.08
N GLU A 26 -11.73 -16.57 2.02
CA GLU A 26 -12.09 -15.18 1.74
C GLU A 26 -11.17 -14.65 0.64
N ALA A 27 -11.69 -13.74 -0.17
CA ALA A 27 -10.92 -13.09 -1.22
C ALA A 27 -11.24 -11.60 -1.25
N ALA A 28 -10.18 -10.81 -1.42
CA ALA A 28 -10.26 -9.38 -1.70
C ALA A 28 -9.83 -9.12 -3.14
N THR A 29 -10.33 -8.02 -3.71
CA THR A 29 -9.94 -7.54 -5.04
C THR A 29 -9.52 -6.08 -4.93
N PRO A 30 -8.99 -5.45 -5.99
CA PRO A 30 -8.76 -4.00 -5.98
C PRO A 30 -10.01 -3.19 -5.57
N ARG A 31 -11.23 -3.65 -5.91
CA ARG A 31 -12.47 -3.00 -5.46
C ARG A 31 -12.63 -3.00 -3.93
N THR A 32 -12.09 -4.01 -3.25
CA THR A 32 -12.06 -4.09 -1.78
C THR A 32 -11.15 -2.99 -1.22
N PHE A 33 -9.96 -2.80 -1.80
CA PHE A 33 -9.07 -1.71 -1.39
C PHE A 33 -9.69 -0.34 -1.67
N GLU A 34 -10.29 -0.14 -2.83
CA GLU A 34 -11.00 1.10 -3.15
C GLU A 34 -12.10 1.40 -2.14
N HIS A 35 -12.92 0.40 -1.80
CA HIS A 35 -14.02 0.54 -0.85
C HIS A 35 -13.56 0.87 0.58
N PHE A 36 -12.59 0.10 1.11
CA PHE A 36 -12.21 0.21 2.53
C PHE A 36 -11.12 1.25 2.80
N THR A 37 -10.28 1.57 1.83
CA THR A 37 -9.12 2.47 2.01
C THR A 37 -9.19 3.73 1.17
N GLY A 38 -10.24 3.90 0.34
CA GLY A 38 -10.40 5.06 -0.54
C GLY A 38 -9.36 5.14 -1.65
N ARG A 39 -8.69 4.02 -1.96
CA ARG A 39 -7.59 4.00 -2.92
C ARG A 39 -8.14 3.94 -4.34
N ASP A 40 -7.81 4.96 -5.13
CA ASP A 40 -8.22 5.05 -6.54
C ASP A 40 -7.95 3.72 -7.25
N ARG A 41 -9.00 3.13 -7.83
CA ARG A 41 -8.95 1.86 -8.56
C ARG A 41 -8.35 0.69 -7.78
N GLY A 42 -8.28 0.79 -6.44
CA GLY A 42 -7.72 -0.22 -5.56
C GLY A 42 -6.21 -0.37 -5.58
N VAL A 43 -5.47 0.63 -6.08
CA VAL A 43 -4.02 0.55 -6.25
C VAL A 43 -3.32 0.56 -4.90
N VAL A 44 -2.63 -0.52 -4.52
CA VAL A 44 -1.82 -0.61 -3.28
C VAL A 44 -0.34 -0.39 -3.56
N GLY A 45 0.44 -0.07 -2.53
CA GLY A 45 1.87 0.17 -2.61
C GLY A 45 2.21 1.66 -2.60
N GLY A 46 1.47 2.49 -3.32
CA GLY A 46 1.76 3.92 -3.40
C GLY A 46 1.78 4.35 -4.86
N ILE A 47 2.57 5.36 -5.18
CA ILE A 47 2.77 5.79 -6.57
C ILE A 47 3.78 4.86 -7.22
N GLY A 48 3.43 4.32 -8.39
CA GLY A 48 4.31 3.42 -9.15
C GLY A 48 5.71 4.00 -9.33
N GLN A 49 6.70 3.31 -8.78
CA GLN A 49 8.09 3.75 -8.79
C GLN A 49 8.70 3.58 -10.18
N ARG A 50 9.29 4.67 -10.70
CA ARG A 50 10.09 4.68 -11.93
C ARG A 50 11.38 5.41 -11.63
N VAL A 51 12.44 5.17 -12.40
CA VAL A 51 13.72 5.89 -12.25
C VAL A 51 13.57 7.40 -12.01
N PRO A 52 12.72 8.16 -12.75
CA PRO A 52 12.55 9.60 -12.52
C PRO A 52 11.71 9.98 -11.30
N THR A 53 11.03 9.03 -10.65
CA THR A 53 10.06 9.29 -9.56
C THR A 53 10.35 8.45 -8.30
N PHE A 54 11.54 7.86 -8.22
CA PHE A 54 11.96 6.99 -7.12
C PHE A 54 12.95 7.71 -6.19
N GLY A 55 12.96 7.31 -4.92
CA GLY A 55 13.94 7.73 -3.92
C GLY A 55 13.88 9.24 -3.64
N PRO A 56 14.97 10.01 -3.86
CA PRO A 56 14.99 11.45 -3.62
C PRO A 56 14.06 12.23 -4.58
N PHE A 57 13.61 11.61 -5.68
CA PHE A 57 12.67 12.19 -6.64
C PHE A 57 11.22 11.73 -6.41
N GLY A 58 10.96 11.06 -5.29
CA GLY A 58 9.61 10.68 -4.88
C GLY A 58 8.73 11.89 -4.62
N PHE A 59 7.41 11.66 -4.58
CA PHE A 59 6.44 12.71 -4.34
C PHE A 59 6.65 13.32 -2.94
N ALA A 60 6.80 14.64 -2.87
CA ALA A 60 7.19 15.31 -1.65
C ALA A 60 6.06 15.33 -0.60
N ASN A 61 6.45 15.37 0.67
CA ASN A 61 5.51 15.55 1.77
C ASN A 61 4.98 16.99 1.88
N ARG A 62 5.72 17.97 1.34
CA ARG A 62 5.33 19.39 1.33
C ARG A 62 4.37 19.67 0.19
N THR A 63 3.36 20.49 0.47
CA THR A 63 2.49 21.06 -0.57
C THR A 63 2.78 22.55 -0.75
N PRO A 64 2.33 23.17 -1.85
CA PRO A 64 2.36 24.62 -2.01
C PRO A 64 1.40 25.39 -1.07
N MET A 65 0.53 24.70 -0.34
CA MET A 65 -0.41 25.31 0.60
C MET A 65 0.20 25.34 2.00
N ASP A 66 0.16 26.50 2.64
CA ASP A 66 0.68 26.64 4.01
C ASP A 66 -0.06 25.71 4.97
N ASN A 67 0.70 25.10 5.88
CA ASN A 67 0.21 24.19 6.91
C ASN A 67 -0.50 22.92 6.39
N LEU A 68 -0.35 22.58 5.10
CA LEU A 68 -0.85 21.34 4.52
C LEU A 68 0.30 20.41 4.13
N TRP A 69 0.29 19.21 4.72
CA TRP A 69 1.32 18.19 4.58
C TRP A 69 0.73 16.86 4.13
N LEU A 70 1.52 16.10 3.38
CA LEU A 70 1.16 14.78 2.88
C LEU A 70 2.04 13.72 3.54
N VAL A 71 1.41 12.64 3.99
CA VAL A 71 2.07 11.47 4.57
C VAL A 71 1.51 10.20 3.95
N GLY A 72 2.20 9.08 4.15
CA GLY A 72 1.78 7.77 3.66
C GLY A 72 2.68 7.22 2.56
N ASP A 73 2.26 6.08 2.01
CA ASP A 73 3.02 5.25 1.07
C ASP A 73 3.21 5.90 -0.31
N SER A 74 2.33 6.82 -0.68
CA SER A 74 2.40 7.62 -1.90
C SER A 74 3.38 8.80 -1.83
N THR A 75 3.99 9.04 -0.67
CA THR A 75 4.95 10.15 -0.48
C THR A 75 6.32 9.62 -0.08
N HIS A 76 7.36 10.44 -0.24
CA HIS A 76 8.70 10.10 0.22
C HIS A 76 8.69 9.67 1.71
N PRO A 77 9.41 8.59 2.10
CA PRO A 77 10.32 7.78 1.28
C PRO A 77 9.67 6.65 0.47
N GLY A 78 8.37 6.36 0.65
CA GLY A 78 7.61 5.43 -0.18
C GLY A 78 6.89 4.32 0.58
N GLU A 79 6.78 3.17 -0.08
CA GLU A 79 5.87 2.08 0.25
C GLU A 79 6.21 1.32 1.55
N GLY A 80 5.22 0.59 2.07
CA GLY A 80 5.38 -0.34 3.20
C GLY A 80 5.42 0.33 4.58
N THR A 81 5.31 -0.49 5.63
CA THR A 81 5.16 0.01 7.01
C THR A 81 6.29 0.93 7.45
N ALA A 82 7.53 0.58 7.09
CA ALA A 82 8.69 1.42 7.39
C ALA A 82 8.63 2.75 6.62
N GLY A 83 8.36 2.71 5.31
CA GLY A 83 8.28 3.91 4.46
C GLY A 83 7.19 4.87 4.92
N VAL A 84 5.99 4.36 5.20
CA VAL A 84 4.85 5.11 5.74
C VAL A 84 5.20 5.76 7.08
N SER A 85 5.82 5.01 7.99
CA SER A 85 6.20 5.53 9.32
C SER A 85 7.25 6.64 9.21
N TYR A 86 8.25 6.45 8.34
CA TYR A 86 9.28 7.47 8.08
C TYR A 86 8.72 8.71 7.38
N SER A 87 7.72 8.54 6.49
CA SER A 87 7.01 9.67 5.87
C SER A 87 6.38 10.56 6.93
N ALA A 88 5.65 9.97 7.88
CA ALA A 88 5.06 10.72 9.00
C ALA A 88 6.12 11.38 9.89
N LEU A 89 7.17 10.64 10.28
CA LEU A 89 8.26 11.19 11.10
C LEU A 89 8.98 12.36 10.41
N THR A 90 9.16 12.27 9.09
CA THR A 90 9.79 13.32 8.29
C THR A 90 8.96 14.60 8.34
N VAL A 91 7.64 14.50 8.17
CA VAL A 91 6.73 15.65 8.27
C VAL A 91 6.78 16.29 9.65
N VAL A 92 6.68 15.50 10.72
CA VAL A 92 6.73 16.02 12.11
C VAL A 92 8.01 16.83 12.33
N ARG A 93 9.18 16.28 11.97
CA ARG A 93 10.46 16.99 12.11
C ARG A 93 10.53 18.29 11.29
N GLN A 94 9.92 18.31 10.10
CA GLN A 94 9.88 19.50 9.27
C GLN A 94 8.95 20.57 9.85
N ILE A 95 7.85 20.19 10.49
CA ILE A 95 6.95 21.10 11.21
C ILE A 95 7.66 21.68 12.43
N GLU A 96 8.33 20.84 13.23
CA GLU A 96 9.08 21.29 14.42
C GLU A 96 10.21 22.27 14.06
N ALA A 97 10.88 22.07 12.92
CA ALA A 97 11.95 22.96 12.45
C ALA A 97 11.45 24.30 11.88
N GLN A 98 10.13 24.47 11.68
CA GLN A 98 9.52 25.74 11.25
C GLN A 98 9.07 26.61 12.43
N GLN A 99 9.13 26.09 13.66
CA GLN A 99 8.85 26.82 14.90
C GLN A 99 10.10 27.57 15.38
#